data_AF-A0A9D2QZB2-F1
#
_entry.id   AF-A0A9D2QZB2-F1
#
_cell.length_a   1.000
_cell.length_b   1.000
_cell.length_c   1.000
_cell.angle_alpha   90.00
_cell.angle_beta   90.00
_cell.angle_gamma   90.00
#
_symmetry.space_group_name_H-M   'P 1'
#
loop_
_entity.id
_entity.type
_entity.pdbx_description
1 polymer ?
#
loop_
_entity_poly.entity_id
_entity_poly.type
_entity_poly.pdbx_seq_one_letter_code
_entity_poly.pdbx_strand_id
1 'polypeptide(L)' 'MDAGFAHHADVLKKDGNAYIFYFCHPWAKEAGEEAAKEPLAERDRNRAVVQAARLEVRDGILICDRNAPVIWEKMES' A
#
# COMPACT_ATOMS: atom_id res chain seq x y z
N MET A 1 -4.04 -7.18 -13.70
CA MET A 1 -3.18 -6.23 -12.96
C MET A 1 -4.08 -5.26 -12.22
N ASP A 2 -3.62 -4.82 -11.06
CA ASP A 2 -4.36 -3.92 -10.16
C ASP A 2 -4.23 -2.49 -10.70
N ALA A 3 -4.76 -2.27 -11.91
CA ALA A 3 -4.61 -1.05 -12.70
C ALA A 3 -5.35 0.16 -12.11
N GLY A 4 -5.93 0.02 -10.91
CA GLY A 4 -6.59 1.06 -10.14
C GLY A 4 -6.12 1.03 -8.68
N PHE A 5 -6.21 2.17 -7.99
CA PHE A 5 -5.76 2.26 -6.60
C PHE A 5 -6.75 1.58 -5.65
N ALA A 6 -6.26 0.58 -4.91
CA ALA A 6 -6.90 0.05 -3.71
C ALA A 6 -8.36 -0.43 -3.93
N HIS A 7 -8.61 -1.24 -4.95
CA HIS A 7 -9.96 -1.78 -5.25
C HIS A 7 -10.61 -2.53 -4.06
N HIS A 8 -9.81 -3.00 -3.11
CA HIS A 8 -10.26 -3.63 -1.87
C HIS A 8 -9.53 -3.00 -0.67
N ALA A 9 -9.84 -1.72 -0.41
CA ALA A 9 -9.31 -0.99 0.73
C ALA A 9 -10.29 -0.96 1.90
N ASP A 10 -9.75 -1.11 3.11
CA ASP A 10 -10.41 -0.76 4.37
C ASP A 10 -9.60 0.34 5.08
N VAL A 11 -10.30 1.22 5.79
CA VAL A 11 -9.69 2.29 6.58
C VAL A 11 -10.01 2.10 8.06
N LEU A 12 -8.96 2.10 8.89
CA LEU A 12 -9.05 2.03 10.34
C LEU A 12 -8.60 3.34 10.98
N LYS A 13 -9.41 3.88 11.89
CA LYS A 13 -9.03 4.98 12.78
C LYS A 13 -8.60 4.42 14.13
N LYS A 14 -7.40 4.77 14.59
CA LYS A 14 -6.87 4.41 15.92
C LYS A 14 -6.00 5.54 16.48
N ASP A 15 -6.23 5.93 17.72
CA ASP A 15 -5.42 6.93 18.46
C ASP A 15 -5.16 8.22 17.66
N GLY A 16 -6.22 8.75 17.03
CA GLY A 16 -6.13 9.96 16.22
C GLY A 16 -5.48 9.78 14.83
N ASN A 17 -5.00 8.58 14.50
CA ASN A 17 -4.41 8.24 13.22
C ASN A 17 -5.39 7.46 12.34
N ALA A 18 -5.22 7.57 11.02
CA ALA A 18 -5.96 6.80 10.03
C ALA A 18 -4.98 5.91 9.24
N TYR A 19 -5.35 4.66 9.02
CA TYR A 19 -4.56 3.67 8.31
C TYR A 19 -5.41 3.04 7.21
N ILE A 20 -4.83 2.89 6.02
CA ILE A 20 -5.44 2.16 4.92
C ILE A 20 -4.78 0.79 4.81
N PHE A 21 -5.59 -0.25 4.62
CA PHE A 21 -5.16 -1.61 4.31
C PHE A 21 -5.74 -1.98 2.97
N TYR A 22 -4.91 -2.45 2.03
CA TYR A 22 -5.38 -2.80 0.69
C TYR A 22 -4.56 -3.92 0.07
N PHE A 23 -5.18 -4.69 -0.82
CA PHE A 23 -4.47 -5.68 -1.62
C PHE A 23 -3.68 -5.00 -2.74
N CYS A 24 -2.49 -5.52 -3.03
CA CYS A 24 -1.70 -5.11 -4.19
C CYS A 24 -0.75 -6.22 -4.66
N HIS A 25 -0.22 -6.09 -5.87
CA HIS A 25 0.85 -6.92 -6.42
C HIS A 25 2.10 -6.04 -6.65
N PRO A 26 2.92 -5.77 -5.63
CA PRO A 26 3.89 -4.68 -5.68
C PRO A 26 5.08 -4.95 -6.62
N TRP A 27 5.19 -6.18 -7.15
CA TRP A 27 6.18 -6.59 -8.14
C TRP A 27 5.55 -6.98 -9.50
N ALA A 28 4.24 -6.77 -9.67
CA ALA A 28 3.62 -6.93 -10.98
C ALA A 28 4.22 -5.91 -11.95
N LYS A 29 4.36 -6.30 -13.22
CA LYS A 29 4.73 -5.38 -14.30
C LYS A 29 3.47 -4.71 -14.80
N GLU A 30 3.28 -3.42 -14.60
CA GLU A 30 2.12 -2.75 -15.20
C GLU A 30 2.30 -2.64 -16.73
N ALA A 31 1.19 -2.56 -17.47
CA ALA A 31 1.25 -2.47 -18.92
C ALA A 31 1.98 -1.19 -19.36
N GLY A 32 3.13 -1.34 -20.01
CA GLY A 32 3.96 -0.22 -20.48
C GLY A 32 5.21 0.05 -19.64
N GLU A 33 5.42 -0.64 -18.52
CA GLU A 33 6.69 -0.58 -17.79
C GLU A 33 7.77 -1.37 -18.54
N GLU A 34 8.92 -0.73 -18.82
CA GLU A 34 10.12 -1.47 -19.22
C GLU A 34 10.39 -2.53 -18.16
N ALA A 35 10.73 -3.75 -18.62
CA ALA A 35 10.98 -4.86 -17.73
C ALA A 35 11.94 -4.42 -16.62
N ALA A 36 11.45 -4.33 -15.38
CA ALA A 36 12.31 -4.12 -14.22
C ALA A 36 13.51 -5.05 -14.36
N LYS A 37 14.71 -4.46 -14.39
CA LYS A 37 15.98 -5.14 -14.73
C LYS A 37 16.30 -6.31 -13.78
N GLU A 38 15.57 -6.41 -12.67
CA GLU A 38 15.71 -7.50 -11.74
C GLU A 38 15.05 -8.79 -12.23
N PRO A 39 15.79 -9.91 -12.21
CA PRO A 39 15.27 -11.23 -12.56
C PRO A 39 14.39 -11.78 -11.43
N LEU A 40 13.24 -11.15 -11.20
CA LEU A 40 12.22 -11.70 -10.31
C LEU A 40 11.55 -12.91 -10.98
N ALA A 41 11.44 -14.00 -10.23
CA ALA A 41 10.69 -15.18 -10.66
C ALA A 41 9.22 -14.83 -10.88
N GLU A 42 8.55 -15.54 -11.79
CA GLU A 42 7.14 -15.31 -12.12
C GLU A 42 6.22 -15.37 -10.89
N ARG A 43 6.50 -16.30 -9.97
CA ARG A 43 5.80 -16.39 -8.67
C ARG A 43 5.85 -15.08 -7.89
N ASP A 44 7.02 -14.44 -7.83
CA ASP A 44 7.20 -13.22 -7.04
C ASP A 44 6.52 -12.02 -7.71
N ARG A 45 6.48 -11.99 -9.06
CA ARG A 45 5.74 -10.98 -9.84
C ARG A 45 4.23 -11.04 -9.60
N ASN A 46 3.70 -12.25 -9.42
CA ASN A 46 2.28 -12.50 -9.18
C ASN A 46 1.93 -12.54 -7.68
N ARG A 47 2.87 -12.20 -6.79
CA ARG A 47 2.63 -12.23 -5.34
C ARG A 47 1.69 -11.09 -4.93
N ALA A 48 0.47 -11.47 -4.54
CA ALA A 48 -0.44 -10.58 -3.83
C ALA A 48 0.00 -10.38 -2.38
N VAL A 49 -0.10 -9.15 -1.88
CA VAL A 49 0.12 -8.81 -0.47
C VAL A 49 -0.99 -7.91 0.03
N VAL A 50 -1.17 -7.87 1.35
CA VAL A 50 -1.90 -6.78 2.01
C VAL A 50 -0.89 -5.73 2.42
N GLN A 51 -1.04 -4.52 1.91
CA GLN A 51 -0.21 -3.38 2.25
C GLN A 51 -0.94 -2.45 3.22
N ALA A 52 -0.21 -1.96 4.23
CA ALA A 52 -0.69 -0.95 5.16
C ALA A 52 0.05 0.38 4.89
N ALA A 53 -0.67 1.49 4.99
CA ALA A 53 -0.09 2.83 4.95
C ALA A 53 -0.85 3.78 5.89
N ARG A 54 -0.17 4.83 6.36
CA ARG A 54 -0.82 5.91 7.12
C ARG A 54 -1.45 6.90 6.15
N LEU A 55 -2.65 7.35 6.48
CA LEU A 55 -3.33 8.43 5.79
C LEU A 55 -3.15 9.74 6.55
N GLU A 56 -2.96 10.83 5.80
CA GLU A 56 -2.89 12.18 6.34
C GLU A 56 -3.79 13.11 5.55
N VAL A 57 -4.34 14.13 6.20
CA VAL A 57 -5.03 15.22 5.49
C VAL A 57 -4.13 16.44 5.53
N ARG A 58 -3.74 16.94 4.37
CA ARG A 58 -2.93 18.16 4.21
C ARG A 58 -3.70 19.12 3.30
N ASP A 59 -4.01 20.30 3.79
CA ASP A 59 -4.76 21.34 3.05
C ASP A 59 -6.09 20.83 2.46
N GLY A 60 -6.80 19.98 3.20
CA GLY A 60 -8.07 19.38 2.77
C GLY A 60 -7.94 18.20 1.79
N ILE A 61 -6.71 17.81 1.45
CA ILE A 61 -6.42 16.70 0.54
C ILE A 61 -5.99 15.46 1.35
N LEU A 62 -6.60 14.32 1.06
CA LEU A 62 -6.18 13.03 1.61
C LEU A 62 -4.92 12.55 0.89
N ILE A 63 -3.82 12.41 1.65
CA ILE A 63 -2.51 11.98 1.18
C ILE A 63 -2.22 10.58 1.73
N CYS A 64 -1.70 9.72 0.85
CA CYS A 64 -1.20 8.39 1.20
C CYS A 64 0.21 8.24 0.62
N ASP A 65 1.23 8.28 1.48
CA ASP A 65 2.57 7.85 1.10
C ASP A 65 2.70 6.36 1.40
N ARG A 66 2.54 5.54 0.35
CA ARG A 66 2.59 4.08 0.44
C ARG A 66 3.94 3.52 0.88
N ASN A 67 5.01 4.31 0.79
CA ASN A 67 6.38 3.88 1.11
C ASN A 67 6.84 4.43 2.47
N ALA A 68 6.08 5.33 3.09
CA ALA A 68 6.37 5.78 4.44
C ALA A 68 6.28 4.62 5.45
N PRO A 69 7.13 4.59 6.49
CA PRO A 69 7.04 3.58 7.53
C PRO A 69 5.70 3.68 8.28
N VAL A 70 5.07 2.53 8.52
CA VAL A 70 3.90 2.45 9.39
C VAL A 70 4.34 2.16 10.81
N ILE A 71 4.06 3.10 11.72
CA ILE A 71 4.32 2.94 13.15
C ILE A 71 2.99 2.57 13.82
N TRP A 72 2.98 1.43 14.52
CA TRP A 72 1.83 0.99 15.31
C TRP A 72 2.23 0.96 16.79
N GLU A 73 1.92 2.04 17.50
CA GLU A 73 2.19 2.12 18.93
C GLU A 73 1.22 1.21 19.71
N LYS A 74 1.79 0.39 20.60
CA LYS A 74 1.00 -0.36 21.59
C LYS A 74 0.51 0.63 22.64
N MET A 75 -0.79 0.56 22.95
CA MET A 75 -1.29 1.25 24.15
C MET A 75 -0.69 0.54 25.37
N GLU A 76 -0.12 1.31 26.29
CA GLU A 76 0.15 0.79 27.63
C GLU A 76 -1.20 0.48 28.29
N SER A 77 -1.32 -0.75 28.78
CA SER A 77 -2.49 -1.32 29.44
C SER A 77 -2.60 -0.89 30.90
#